data_AF-A0AAD3NDE9-F1
#
_entry.id   AF-A0AAD3NDE9-F1
#
_cell.length_a   1.000
_cell.length_b   1.000
_cell.length_c   1.000
_cell.angle_alpha   90.00
_cell.angle_beta   90.00
_cell.angle_gamma   90.00
#
_symmetry.space_group_name_H-M   'P 1'
#
loop_
_entity.id
_entity.type
_entity.pdbx_description
1 polymer ?
#
loop_
_entity_poly.entity_id
_entity_poly.type
_entity_poly.pdbx_seq_one_letter_code
_entity_poly.pdbx_strand_id
1 'polypeptide(L)'
;MQENYFVHCWVNNFGHEGLGLLLDALEKLLDKKQQENIDKRNQHKLIQCLKAFMNNKYGLQRILGDERSLLLLARAIDPKQTNMMTEIVKILSAFCIIGEENILDKILAAMTIAAERNNKERFAPIVEGLENHEAQQLQVACMQLINALVTSPDDLDFRIHLRNEFLRCGLKKILP
;
A
#
# COMPACT_ATOMS: atom_id res chain seq x y z
N MET A 1 -20.71 13.40 -21.67
CA MET A 1 -21.59 12.84 -20.61
C MET A 1 -21.80 11.33 -20.74
N GLN A 2 -21.93 10.78 -21.95
CA GLN A 2 -22.24 9.34 -22.14
C GLN A 2 -21.04 8.40 -21.91
N GLU A 3 -19.80 8.81 -22.24
CA GLU A 3 -18.58 8.02 -21.96
C GLU A 3 -18.33 7.81 -20.46
N ASN A 4 -18.54 8.85 -19.63
CA ASN A 4 -18.38 8.73 -18.18
C ASN A 4 -19.37 7.74 -17.57
N TYR A 5 -20.57 7.61 -18.13
CA TYR A 5 -21.55 6.63 -17.66
C TYR A 5 -21.15 5.20 -18.02
N PHE A 6 -20.60 4.98 -19.22
CA PHE A 6 -20.13 3.67 -19.66
C PHE A 6 -18.93 3.19 -18.83
N VAL A 7 -17.95 4.07 -18.57
CA VAL A 7 -16.81 3.76 -17.70
C VAL A 7 -17.28 3.43 -16.28
N HIS A 8 -18.23 4.21 -15.74
CA HIS A 8 -18.77 3.96 -14.40
C HIS A 8 -19.56 2.65 -14.31
N CYS A 9 -20.37 2.31 -15.32
CA CYS A 9 -21.06 1.01 -15.39
C CYS A 9 -20.10 -0.17 -15.57
N TRP A 10 -19.05 -0.02 -16.38
CA TRP A 10 -18.06 -1.07 -16.58
C TRP A 10 -17.29 -1.37 -15.29
N VAL A 11 -16.84 -0.34 -14.57
CA VAL A 11 -16.13 -0.51 -13.30
C VAL A 11 -17.02 -1.18 -12.26
N ASN A 12 -18.30 -0.80 -12.18
CA ASN A 12 -19.25 -1.44 -11.26
C ASN A 12 -19.38 -2.93 -11.57
N ASN A 13 -19.59 -3.29 -12.84
CA ASN A 13 -19.68 -4.69 -13.28
C ASN A 13 -18.38 -5.46 -13.03
N PHE A 14 -17.23 -4.88 -13.36
CA PHE A 14 -15.92 -5.48 -13.07
C PHE A 14 -15.71 -5.67 -11.57
N GLY A 15 -16.10 -4.72 -10.72
CA GLY A 15 -15.85 -4.79 -9.27
C GLY A 15 -16.66 -5.87 -8.53
N HIS A 16 -17.67 -6.47 -9.17
CA HIS A 16 -18.42 -7.58 -8.57
C HIS A 16 -17.62 -8.90 -8.57
N GLU A 17 -16.88 -9.21 -9.63
CA GLU A 17 -16.13 -10.47 -9.76
C GLU A 17 -14.64 -10.26 -10.13
N GLY A 18 -14.36 -9.27 -10.96
CA GLY A 18 -13.01 -8.96 -11.47
C GLY A 18 -12.03 -8.49 -10.41
N LEU A 19 -12.47 -7.77 -9.37
CA LEU A 19 -11.60 -7.40 -8.25
C LEU A 19 -11.05 -8.65 -7.55
N GLY A 20 -11.92 -9.62 -7.24
CA GLY A 20 -11.51 -10.87 -6.59
C GLY A 20 -10.44 -11.60 -7.41
N LEU A 21 -10.63 -11.69 -8.73
CA LEU A 21 -9.66 -12.32 -9.64
C LEU A 21 -8.31 -11.60 -9.66
N LEU A 22 -8.29 -10.26 -9.61
CA LEU A 22 -7.04 -9.49 -9.51
C LEU A 22 -6.29 -9.78 -8.20
N LEU A 23 -7.03 -9.83 -7.08
CA LEU A 23 -6.46 -10.12 -5.76
C LEU A 23 -5.95 -11.56 -5.67
N ASP A 24 -6.69 -12.53 -6.20
CA ASP A 24 -6.27 -13.93 -6.28
C ASP A 24 -4.99 -14.09 -7.10
N ALA A 25 -4.90 -13.40 -8.25
CA ALA A 25 -3.72 -13.41 -9.09
C ALA A 25 -2.52 -12.77 -8.38
N LEU A 26 -2.73 -11.65 -7.68
CA LEU A 26 -1.68 -10.97 -6.93
C LEU A 26 -1.17 -11.85 -5.78
N GLU A 27 -2.08 -12.42 -5.00
CA GLU A 27 -1.75 -13.32 -3.88
C GLU A 27 -0.92 -14.52 -4.36
N LYS A 28 -1.36 -15.17 -5.44
CA LYS A 28 -0.64 -16.31 -6.02
C LYS A 28 0.79 -15.94 -6.45
N LEU A 29 0.99 -14.74 -6.99
CA LEU A 29 2.32 -14.26 -7.38
C LEU A 29 3.18 -13.91 -6.15
N LEU A 30 2.58 -13.35 -5.10
CA LEU A 30 3.27 -13.02 -3.85
C LEU A 30 3.68 -14.28 -3.07
N ASP A 31 2.88 -15.35 -3.12
CA ASP A 31 3.17 -16.64 -2.45
C ASP A 31 4.20 -17.50 -3.20
N LYS A 32 4.57 -17.13 -4.43
CA LYS A 32 5.55 -17.87 -5.22
C LYS A 32 6.94 -17.73 -4.58
N LYS A 33 7.50 -18.86 -4.10
CA LYS A 33 8.82 -18.91 -3.43
C LYS A 33 9.97 -18.39 -4.29
N GLN A 34 9.94 -18.68 -5.58
CA GLN A 34 10.93 -18.23 -6.55
C GLN A 34 10.22 -17.36 -7.59
N GLN A 35 10.46 -16.05 -7.52
CA GLN A 35 9.86 -15.08 -8.43
C GLN A 35 10.83 -14.75 -9.55
N GLU A 36 10.36 -14.91 -10.78
CA GLU A 36 11.05 -14.49 -11.99
C GLU A 36 10.76 -13.01 -12.27
N ASN A 37 11.54 -12.40 -13.16
CA ASN A 37 11.33 -11.01 -13.57
C ASN A 37 9.93 -10.79 -14.17
N ILE A 38 9.37 -11.81 -14.83
CA ILE A 38 8.01 -11.73 -15.37
C ILE A 38 6.95 -11.72 -14.28
N ASP A 39 7.15 -12.44 -13.17
CA ASP A 39 6.23 -12.43 -12.03
C ASP A 39 6.19 -11.04 -11.40
N LYS A 40 7.35 -10.44 -11.16
CA LYS A 40 7.50 -9.06 -10.65
C LYS A 40 6.82 -8.03 -11.56
N ARG A 41 7.03 -8.16 -12.87
CA ARG A 41 6.37 -7.29 -13.85
C ARG A 41 4.84 -7.46 -13.84
N ASN A 42 4.36 -8.68 -13.63
CA ASN A 42 2.93 -8.96 -13.54
C ASN A 42 2.33 -8.43 -12.23
N GLN A 43 3.03 -8.57 -11.09
CA GLN A 43 2.64 -7.93 -9.82
C GLN A 43 2.47 -6.42 -10.01
N HIS A 44 3.45 -5.75 -10.63
CA HIS A 44 3.37 -4.30 -10.85
C HIS A 44 2.17 -3.91 -11.73
N LYS A 45 1.89 -4.67 -12.80
CA LYS A 45 0.70 -4.47 -13.63
C LYS A 45 -0.60 -4.65 -12.83
N LEU A 46 -0.67 -5.64 -11.94
CA LEU A 46 -1.84 -5.84 -11.08
C LEU A 46 -2.04 -4.65 -10.13
N ILE A 47 -0.98 -4.11 -9.54
CA ILE A 47 -1.04 -2.88 -8.74
C ILE A 47 -1.56 -1.70 -9.58
N GLN A 48 -1.12 -1.57 -10.83
CA GLN A 48 -1.62 -0.53 -11.74
C GLN A 48 -3.11 -0.72 -12.08
N CYS A 49 -3.57 -1.96 -12.23
CA CYS A 49 -4.99 -2.26 -12.40
C CYS A 49 -5.80 -1.88 -11.16
N LEU A 50 -5.32 -2.22 -9.95
CA LEU A 50 -5.98 -1.82 -8.70
C LEU A 50 -6.04 -0.29 -8.60
N LYS A 51 -4.93 0.40 -8.91
CA LYS A 51 -4.89 1.87 -8.93
C LYS A 51 -5.91 2.48 -9.89
N ALA A 52 -6.03 1.92 -11.10
CA ALA A 52 -7.04 2.37 -12.07
C ALA A 52 -8.47 2.08 -11.56
N PHE A 53 -8.70 0.92 -10.95
CA PHE A 53 -9.98 0.55 -10.36
C PHE A 53 -10.40 1.49 -9.22
N MET A 54 -9.45 1.94 -8.41
CA MET A 54 -9.68 2.89 -7.30
C MET A 54 -9.89 4.34 -7.76
N ASN A 55 -9.68 4.65 -9.04
CA ASN A 55 -9.82 6.01 -9.58
C ASN A 55 -11.29 6.42 -9.78
N ASN A 56 -12.18 5.99 -8.89
CA ASN A 56 -13.58 6.36 -8.78
C ASN A 56 -14.07 5.96 -7.39
N LYS A 57 -15.16 6.60 -6.93
CA LYS A 57 -15.69 6.40 -5.57
C LYS A 57 -16.04 4.93 -5.28
N TYR A 58 -16.64 4.23 -6.23
CA TYR A 58 -17.05 2.84 -6.03
C TYR A 58 -15.85 1.92 -5.79
N GLY A 59 -14.88 1.92 -6.71
CA GLY A 59 -13.71 1.05 -6.60
C GLY A 59 -12.85 1.37 -5.38
N LEU A 60 -12.71 2.65 -5.02
CA LEU A 60 -12.06 3.07 -3.78
C LEU A 60 -12.77 2.46 -2.55
N GLN A 61 -14.08 2.66 -2.42
CA GLN A 61 -14.86 2.14 -1.29
C GLN A 61 -14.83 0.61 -1.20
N ARG A 62 -14.81 -0.09 -2.34
CA ARG A 62 -14.66 -1.55 -2.38
C ARG A 62 -13.31 -2.01 -1.84
N ILE A 63 -12.21 -1.34 -2.18
CA ILE A 63 -10.87 -1.66 -1.67
C ILE A 63 -10.76 -1.34 -0.17
N LEU A 64 -11.23 -0.16 0.25
CA LEU A 64 -11.20 0.25 1.66
C LEU A 64 -12.06 -0.66 2.56
N GLY A 65 -13.15 -1.21 2.01
CA GLY A 65 -14.02 -2.16 2.69
C GLY A 65 -13.52 -3.61 2.73
N ASP A 66 -12.44 -3.95 2.03
CA ASP A 66 -11.89 -5.30 1.94
C ASP A 66 -10.50 -5.39 2.59
N GLU A 67 -10.44 -6.00 3.78
CA GLU A 67 -9.19 -6.17 4.54
C GLU A 67 -8.16 -7.01 3.77
N ARG A 68 -8.60 -7.95 2.92
CA ARG A 68 -7.70 -8.75 2.08
C ARG A 68 -6.98 -7.86 1.07
N SER A 69 -7.67 -6.88 0.49
CA SER A 69 -7.07 -5.90 -0.42
C SER A 69 -5.97 -5.09 0.27
N LEU A 70 -6.23 -4.58 1.48
CA LEU A 70 -5.25 -3.84 2.28
C LEU A 70 -4.04 -4.71 2.65
N LEU A 71 -4.27 -5.96 3.04
CA LEU A 71 -3.23 -6.93 3.34
C LEU A 71 -2.35 -7.22 2.12
N LEU A 72 -2.93 -7.44 0.94
CA LEU A 72 -2.15 -7.71 -0.27
C LEU A 72 -1.34 -6.51 -0.73
N LEU A 73 -1.88 -5.29 -0.59
CA LEU A 73 -1.11 -4.06 -0.81
C LEU A 73 0.08 -3.98 0.15
N ALA A 74 -0.13 -4.21 1.45
CA ALA A 74 0.94 -4.19 2.44
C ALA A 74 2.01 -5.27 2.17
N ARG A 75 1.59 -6.49 1.79
CA ARG A 75 2.49 -7.59 1.42
C ARG A 75 3.32 -7.31 0.16
N ALA A 76 2.80 -6.49 -0.76
CA ALA A 76 3.48 -6.13 -1.99
C ALA A 76 4.52 -5.01 -1.81
N ILE A 77 4.67 -4.44 -0.61
CA ILE A 77 5.72 -3.48 -0.29
C ILE A 77 7.08 -4.18 -0.30
N ASP A 78 7.86 -3.93 -1.34
CA ASP A 78 9.20 -4.51 -1.53
C ASP A 78 10.18 -3.41 -2.01
N PRO A 79 11.17 -2.99 -1.19
CA PRO A 79 12.17 -1.99 -1.54
C PRO A 79 12.99 -2.34 -2.79
N LYS A 80 13.07 -3.63 -3.14
CA LYS A 80 13.74 -4.11 -4.35
C LYS A 80 12.94 -3.85 -5.63
N GLN A 81 11.64 -3.54 -5.51
CA GLN A 81 10.74 -3.23 -6.62
C GLN A 81 10.29 -1.76 -6.53
N THR A 82 11.25 -0.85 -6.61
CA THR A 82 11.10 0.59 -6.32
C THR A 82 9.87 1.24 -6.96
N ASN A 83 9.63 1.00 -8.26
CA ASN A 83 8.50 1.58 -8.98
C ASN A 83 7.14 1.07 -8.45
N MET A 84 7.02 -0.24 -8.23
CA MET A 84 5.80 -0.84 -7.71
C MET A 84 5.55 -0.39 -6.27
N MET A 85 6.59 -0.43 -5.42
CA MET A 85 6.51 0.05 -4.04
C MET A 85 6.08 1.52 -4.00
N THR A 86 6.65 2.38 -4.85
CA THR A 86 6.28 3.80 -4.94
C THR A 86 4.79 3.99 -5.18
N GLU A 87 4.18 3.18 -6.06
CA GLU A 87 2.73 3.23 -6.29
C GLU A 87 1.94 2.78 -5.07
N ILE A 88 2.34 1.68 -4.44
CA ILE A 88 1.68 1.13 -3.25
C ILE A 88 1.73 2.11 -2.08
N VAL A 89 2.89 2.68 -1.78
CA VAL A 89 3.02 3.61 -0.64
C VAL A 89 2.23 4.89 -0.86
N LYS A 90 2.08 5.36 -2.12
CA LYS A 90 1.20 6.48 -2.46
C LYS A 90 -0.28 6.14 -2.26
N ILE A 91 -0.69 4.93 -2.64
CA ILE A 91 -2.06 4.43 -2.40
C ILE A 91 -2.35 4.41 -0.90
N LEU A 92 -1.48 3.78 -0.09
CA LEU A 92 -1.66 3.71 1.36
C LEU A 92 -1.62 5.09 2.02
N SER A 93 -0.76 6.00 1.54
CA SER A 93 -0.74 7.39 2.01
C SER A 93 -2.09 8.08 1.77
N ALA A 94 -2.64 7.92 0.57
CA ALA A 94 -3.95 8.49 0.25
C ALA A 94 -5.03 7.89 1.16
N PHE A 95 -5.01 6.59 1.42
CA PHE A 95 -5.98 5.93 2.30
C PHE A 95 -5.92 6.43 3.74
N CYS A 96 -4.72 6.66 4.27
CA CYS A 96 -4.56 7.24 5.61
C CYS A 96 -5.15 8.65 5.73
N ILE A 97 -5.24 9.40 4.61
CA ILE A 97 -5.74 10.78 4.59
C ILE A 97 -7.25 10.83 4.30
N ILE A 98 -7.73 10.02 3.36
CA ILE A 98 -9.11 10.09 2.85
C ILE A 98 -10.06 9.08 3.49
N GLY A 99 -9.53 8.02 4.09
CA GLY A 99 -10.37 6.96 4.60
C GLY A 99 -11.07 7.37 5.89
N GLU A 100 -12.23 6.77 6.10
CA GLU A 100 -13.09 7.03 7.25
C GLU A 100 -12.58 6.27 8.50
N GLU A 101 -13.35 6.31 9.59
CA GLU A 101 -12.96 5.72 10.88
C GLU A 101 -12.39 4.30 10.75
N ASN A 102 -11.32 4.02 11.51
CA ASN A 102 -10.60 2.73 11.61
C ASN A 102 -9.80 2.30 10.37
N ILE A 103 -9.77 3.07 9.27
CA ILE A 103 -8.96 2.68 8.09
C ILE A 103 -7.48 2.58 8.44
N LEU A 104 -6.99 3.49 9.28
CA LEU A 104 -5.60 3.55 9.70
C LEU A 104 -5.23 2.29 10.49
N ASP A 105 -6.09 1.87 11.42
CA ASP A 105 -5.88 0.66 12.20
C ASP A 105 -5.84 -0.59 11.31
N LYS A 106 -6.72 -0.66 10.30
CA LYS A 106 -6.70 -1.74 9.31
C LYS A 106 -5.41 -1.76 8.49
N ILE A 107 -4.91 -0.59 8.06
CA ILE A 107 -3.63 -0.49 7.34
C ILE A 107 -2.48 -0.93 8.24
N LEU A 108 -2.44 -0.46 9.48
CA LEU A 108 -1.40 -0.83 10.45
C LEU A 108 -1.44 -2.33 10.78
N ALA A 109 -2.63 -2.92 10.93
CA ALA A 109 -2.81 -4.36 11.10
C ALA A 109 -2.32 -5.14 9.89
N ALA A 110 -2.70 -4.74 8.67
CA ALA A 110 -2.23 -5.32 7.43
C ALA A 110 -0.70 -5.27 7.29
N MET A 111 -0.08 -4.13 7.62
CA MET A 111 1.38 -3.98 7.64
C MET A 111 2.03 -4.90 8.68
N THR A 112 1.44 -5.02 9.87
CA THR A 112 1.92 -5.90 10.94
C THR A 112 1.92 -7.36 10.49
N ILE A 113 0.79 -7.85 9.97
CA ILE A 113 0.65 -9.22 9.45
C ILE A 113 1.63 -9.48 8.30
N ALA A 114 1.82 -8.52 7.39
CA ALA A 114 2.78 -8.64 6.30
C ALA A 114 4.24 -8.73 6.80
N ALA A 115 4.56 -8.01 7.88
CA ALA A 115 5.89 -8.00 8.47
C ALA A 115 6.21 -9.30 9.21
N GLU A 116 5.25 -9.81 9.98
CA GLU A 116 5.35 -11.08 10.71
C GLU A 116 5.64 -12.24 9.77
N ARG A 117 4.97 -12.30 8.61
CA ARG A 117 5.24 -13.32 7.57
C ARG A 117 6.70 -13.33 7.09
N ASN A 118 7.39 -12.20 7.20
CA ASN A 118 8.78 -12.03 6.79
C ASN A 118 9.77 -11.95 7.97
N ASN A 119 9.32 -12.13 9.21
CA ASN A 119 10.09 -11.93 10.44
C ASN A 119 10.82 -10.58 10.47
N LYS A 120 10.10 -9.50 10.12
CA LYS A 120 10.62 -8.13 10.11
C LYS A 120 9.71 -7.21 10.93
N GLU A 121 10.26 -6.07 11.34
CA GLU A 121 9.48 -4.93 11.83
C GLU A 121 8.60 -4.34 10.72
N ARG A 122 7.37 -3.95 11.03
CA ARG A 122 6.37 -3.50 10.04
C ARG A 122 6.76 -2.26 9.26
N PHE A 123 7.62 -1.42 9.82
CA PHE A 123 8.10 -0.20 9.17
C PHE A 123 9.47 -0.33 8.51
N ALA A 124 10.18 -1.44 8.71
CA ALA A 124 11.51 -1.64 8.13
C ALA A 124 11.55 -1.46 6.59
N PRO A 125 10.59 -2.00 5.80
CA PRO A 125 10.60 -1.78 4.34
C PRO A 125 10.45 -0.31 3.94
N ILE A 126 9.67 0.47 4.69
CA ILE A 126 9.47 1.90 4.39
C ILE A 126 10.75 2.69 4.66
N VAL A 127 11.44 2.38 5.77
CA VAL A 127 12.73 2.99 6.11
C VAL A 127 13.80 2.60 5.08
N GLU A 128 13.87 1.32 4.67
CA GLU A 128 14.78 0.85 3.62
C GLU A 128 14.53 1.59 2.28
N GLY A 129 13.27 1.79 1.91
CA GLY A 129 12.92 2.57 0.71
C GLY A 129 13.30 4.06 0.82
N LEU A 130 13.30 4.63 2.02
CA LEU A 130 13.73 6.00 2.28
C LEU A 130 15.26 6.15 2.19
N GLU A 131 16.04 5.11 2.52
CA GLU A 131 17.51 5.11 2.41
C GLU A 131 18.01 4.95 0.97
N ASN A 132 17.14 4.56 0.03
CA ASN A 132 17.53 4.34 -1.36
C ASN A 132 17.76 5.67 -2.12
N HIS A 133 18.99 6.17 -2.07
CA HIS A 133 19.40 7.42 -2.74
C HIS A 133 19.31 7.39 -4.27
N GLU A 134 19.24 6.21 -4.89
CA GLU A 134 19.09 6.07 -6.34
C GLU A 134 17.61 6.22 -6.78
N ALA A 135 16.67 6.09 -5.84
CA ALA A 135 15.23 6.10 -6.09
C ALA A 135 14.53 7.28 -5.42
N GLN A 136 14.85 8.51 -5.83
CA GLN A 136 14.29 9.74 -5.23
C GLN A 136 12.76 9.75 -5.13
N GLN A 137 12.05 9.24 -6.15
CA GLN A 137 10.59 9.16 -6.12
C GLN A 137 10.07 8.23 -5.01
N LEU A 138 10.79 7.15 -4.73
CA LEU A 138 10.48 6.24 -3.63
C LEU A 138 10.73 6.93 -2.30
N GLN A 139 11.84 7.65 -2.14
CA GLN A 139 12.14 8.38 -0.90
C GLN A 139 11.04 9.37 -0.53
N VAL A 140 10.60 10.18 -1.51
CA VAL A 140 9.50 11.13 -1.32
C VAL A 140 8.20 10.40 -0.92
N ALA A 141 7.89 9.29 -1.58
CA ALA A 141 6.68 8.53 -1.32
C ALA A 141 6.71 7.82 0.06
N CYS A 142 7.86 7.29 0.48
CA CYS A 142 8.05 6.73 1.80
C CYS A 142 7.89 7.79 2.88
N MET A 143 8.49 8.98 2.71
CA MET A 143 8.31 10.09 3.65
C MET A 143 6.85 10.55 3.71
N GLN A 144 6.16 10.59 2.57
CA GLN A 144 4.74 10.90 2.51
C GLN A 144 3.91 9.90 3.33
N LEU A 145 4.20 8.60 3.22
CA LEU A 145 3.51 7.57 4.00
C LEU A 145 3.80 7.68 5.49
N ILE A 146 5.06 7.92 5.88
CA ILE A 146 5.44 8.16 7.28
C ILE A 146 4.63 9.33 7.85
N ASN A 147 4.58 10.45 7.12
CA ASN A 147 3.84 11.63 7.55
C ASN A 147 2.34 11.35 7.66
N ALA A 148 1.76 10.62 6.71
CA ALA A 148 0.35 10.23 6.76
C ALA A 148 0.08 9.36 7.99
N LEU A 149 0.83 8.27 8.20
CA LEU A 149 0.63 7.38 9.35
C LEU A 149 0.82 8.08 10.70
N VAL A 150 1.79 8.97 10.83
CA VAL A 150 2.09 9.66 12.10
C VAL A 150 1.16 10.84 12.37
N THR A 151 0.59 11.45 11.34
CA THR A 151 -0.26 12.66 11.50
C THR A 151 -1.74 12.35 11.47
N SER A 152 -2.16 11.25 10.82
CA SER A 152 -3.57 10.87 10.73
C SER A 152 -4.26 10.59 12.07
N PRO A 153 -3.63 9.98 13.10
CA PRO A 153 -4.33 9.76 14.35
C PRO A 153 -4.58 11.05 15.16
N ASP A 154 -5.77 11.16 15.73
CA ASP A 154 -6.12 12.24 16.66
C ASP A 154 -5.47 12.07 18.04
N ASP A 155 -5.24 10.83 18.47
CA ASP A 155 -4.62 10.53 19.76
C ASP A 155 -3.11 10.83 19.77
N LEU A 156 -2.69 11.69 20.70
CA LEU A 156 -1.31 12.14 20.79
C LEU A 156 -0.34 11.01 21.14
N ASP A 157 -0.74 10.14 22.07
CA ASP A 157 0.12 9.04 22.53
C ASP A 157 0.36 8.03 21.41
N PHE A 158 -0.66 7.76 20.60
CA PHE A 158 -0.54 6.90 19.43
C PHE A 158 0.35 7.52 18.34
N ARG A 159 0.26 8.84 18.09
CA ARG A 159 1.21 9.53 17.20
C ARG A 159 2.65 9.40 17.68
N ILE A 160 2.88 9.56 18.99
CA ILE A 160 4.21 9.42 19.61
C ILE A 160 4.69 7.97 19.48
N HIS A 161 3.83 7.00 19.72
CA HIS A 161 4.13 5.58 19.58
C HIS A 161 4.63 5.24 18.16
N LEU A 162 3.86 5.63 17.13
CA LEU A 162 4.23 5.39 15.72
C LEU A 162 5.55 6.07 15.35
N ARG A 163 5.75 7.33 15.76
CA ARG A 163 7.02 8.04 15.53
C ARG A 163 8.20 7.30 16.15
N ASN A 164 8.06 6.89 17.41
CA ASN A 164 9.12 6.17 18.12
C ASN A 164 9.43 4.81 17.47
N GLU A 165 8.43 4.15 16.91
CA GLU A 165 8.62 2.91 16.18
C GLU A 165 9.42 3.10 14.88
N PHE A 166 9.10 4.14 14.08
CA PHE A 166 9.92 4.50 12.93
C PHE A 166 11.37 4.85 13.32
N LEU A 167 11.57 5.57 14.43
CA LEU A 167 12.91 5.88 14.94
C LEU A 167 13.69 4.61 15.29
N ARG A 168 13.05 3.60 15.93
CA ARG A 168 13.65 2.29 16.21
C ARG A 168 14.00 1.51 14.95
N CYS A 169 13.21 1.68 13.88
CA CYS A 169 13.48 1.07 12.57
C CYS A 169 14.65 1.72 11.81
N GLY A 170 15.26 2.79 12.33
CA GLY A 170 16.44 3.41 11.73
C GLY A 170 16.26 4.83 11.21
N LEU A 171 15.04 5.38 11.24
CA LEU A 171 14.74 6.72 10.70
C LEU A 171 15.62 7.83 11.29
N LYS A 172 16.04 7.69 12.56
CA LYS A 172 16.94 8.64 13.24
C LYS A 172 18.28 8.84 12.52
N LYS A 173 18.75 7.84 11.77
CA LYS A 173 20.03 7.90 11.06
C LYS A 173 19.93 8.59 9.70
N ILE A 174 18.72 8.75 9.19
CA ILE A 174 18.43 9.24 7.83
C ILE A 174 18.08 10.73 7.87
N LEU A 175 17.37 11.15 8.92
CA LEU A 175 17.01 12.54 9.12
C LEU A 175 18.17 13.32 9.78
N PRO A 176 18.45 14.55 9.32
CA PRO A 176 19.51 15.39 9.88
C PRO A 176 19.27 15.80 11.33
#